data_AF-A0A1F6BET8-F1
#
_entry.id   AF-A0A1F6BET8-F1
#
_cell.length_a   1.000
_cell.length_b   1.000
_cell.length_c   1.000
_cell.angle_alpha   90.00
_cell.angle_beta   90.00
_cell.angle_gamma   90.00
#
_symmetry.space_group_name_H-M   'P 1'
#
loop_
_entity.id
_entity.type
_entity.pdbx_description
1 polymer ?
#
loop_
_entity_poly.entity_id
_entity_poly.type
_entity_poly.pdbx_seq_one_letter_code
_entity_poly.pdbx_strand_id
1 'polypeptide(L)'
;MFKLKINKSIVKFFRSVFIAMILTRIWVISLTVIFDKESKIYQRILNDSLHHYQIGLLLILYYLLNKKRRMVYRLPAIGLGIIFEEFAVVLGDLGFNTTRYYLKGYDFLITGIFVILFYIFILRLHILKRLVKSAE
;
A
#
# COMPACT_ATOMS: atom_id res chain seq x y z
N MET A 1 -21.68 26.60 13.40
CA MET A 1 -21.06 25.28 13.64
C MET A 1 -20.79 24.59 12.30
N PHE A 2 -19.55 24.63 11.79
CA PHE A 2 -19.20 23.97 10.52
C PHE A 2 -19.21 22.44 10.72
N LYS A 3 -20.19 21.74 10.12
CA LYS A 3 -20.15 20.27 10.06
C LYS A 3 -19.08 19.84 9.05
N LEU A 4 -17.95 19.36 9.56
CA LEU A 4 -16.87 18.77 8.76
C LEU A 4 -17.38 17.50 8.05
N LYS A 5 -17.77 17.64 6.77
CA LYS A 5 -18.22 16.52 5.96
C LYS A 5 -17.01 15.79 5.37
N ILE A 6 -16.66 14.64 5.95
CA ILE A 6 -15.60 13.76 5.47
C ILE A 6 -15.86 13.37 4.01
N ASN A 7 -14.82 13.43 3.18
CA ASN A 7 -14.92 13.05 1.78
C ASN A 7 -14.97 11.52 1.64
N LYS A 8 -16.13 10.98 1.26
CA LYS A 8 -16.34 9.54 1.05
C LYS A 8 -15.35 8.93 0.04
N SER A 9 -14.83 9.70 -0.91
CA SER A 9 -13.82 9.21 -1.88
C SER A 9 -12.48 8.90 -1.20
N ILE A 10 -12.02 9.77 -0.30
CA ILE A 10 -10.77 9.57 0.46
C ILE A 10 -10.91 8.32 1.33
N VAL A 11 -12.04 8.17 2.03
CA VAL A 11 -12.31 6.98 2.84
C VAL A 11 -12.29 5.70 1.99
N LYS A 12 -12.95 5.72 0.82
CA LYS A 12 -12.95 4.57 -0.11
C LYS A 12 -11.55 4.25 -0.62
N PHE A 13 -10.74 5.26 -0.92
CA PHE A 13 -9.36 5.09 -1.37
C PHE A 13 -8.52 4.39 -0.30
N PHE A 14 -8.47 4.93 0.92
CA PHE A 14 -7.69 4.33 2.00
C PHE A 14 -8.23 2.96 2.42
N ARG A 15 -9.54 2.73 2.37
CA ARG A 15 -10.11 1.39 2.55
C ARG A 15 -9.56 0.40 1.51
N SER A 16 -9.44 0.81 0.25
CA SER A 16 -8.83 -0.03 -0.79
C SER A 16 -7.33 -0.27 -0.55
N VAL A 17 -6.59 0.73 -0.06
CA VAL A 17 -5.18 0.56 0.36
C VAL A 17 -5.06 -0.51 1.45
N PHE A 18 -5.86 -0.40 2.53
CA PHE A 18 -5.84 -1.38 3.63
C PHE A 18 -6.23 -2.79 3.17
N ILE A 19 -7.27 -2.92 2.35
CA ILE A 19 -7.68 -4.22 1.82
C ILE A 19 -6.55 -4.83 0.98
N ALA A 20 -5.91 -4.05 0.12
CA ALA A 20 -4.79 -4.53 -0.69
C ALA A 20 -3.61 -4.97 0.20
N MET A 21 -3.24 -4.20 1.22
CA MET A 21 -2.20 -4.61 2.18
C MET A 21 -2.53 -5.95 2.86
N ILE A 22 -3.76 -6.13 3.34
CA ILE A 22 -4.18 -7.37 4.01
C ILE A 22 -4.11 -8.54 3.03
N LEU A 23 -4.62 -8.36 1.81
CA LEU A 23 -4.63 -9.41 0.79
C LEU A 23 -3.21 -9.80 0.38
N THR A 24 -2.32 -8.83 0.17
CA THR A 24 -0.90 -9.11 -0.14
C THR A 24 -0.26 -9.87 1.02
N ARG A 25 -0.48 -9.45 2.27
CA ARG A 25 0.09 -10.16 3.43
C ARG A 25 -0.42 -11.61 3.53
N ILE A 26 -1.72 -11.83 3.37
CA ILE A 26 -2.30 -13.18 3.37
C ILE A 26 -1.71 -14.01 2.25
N TRP A 27 -1.55 -13.43 1.06
CA TRP A 27 -0.97 -14.11 -0.10
C TRP A 27 0.47 -14.55 0.19
N VAL A 28 1.32 -13.66 0.70
CA VAL A 28 2.72 -13.98 1.00
C VAL A 28 2.82 -15.04 2.09
N ILE A 29 2.05 -14.93 3.18
CA ILE A 29 2.00 -15.96 4.23
C ILE A 29 1.57 -17.31 3.64
N SER A 30 0.58 -17.30 2.74
CA SER A 30 0.09 -18.52 2.09
C SER A 30 1.17 -19.17 1.23
N LEU A 31 1.93 -18.38 0.46
CA LEU A 31 3.08 -18.87 -0.30
C LEU A 31 4.14 -19.48 0.63
N THR A 32 4.47 -18.80 1.73
CA THR A 32 5.42 -19.32 2.72
C THR A 32 4.95 -20.67 3.26
N VAL A 33 3.70 -20.78 3.72
CA VAL A 33 3.16 -22.03 4.31
C VAL A 33 3.08 -23.17 3.30
N ILE A 34 2.68 -22.90 2.05
CA ILE A 34 2.56 -23.93 1.01
C ILE A 34 3.93 -24.47 0.62
N PHE A 35 4.91 -23.59 0.46
CA PHE A 35 6.22 -23.95 -0.08
C PHE A 35 7.28 -24.24 1.00
N ASP A 36 7.02 -24.01 2.29
CA ASP A 36 7.98 -24.20 3.40
C ASP A 36 8.63 -25.59 3.40
N LYS A 37 7.87 -26.63 3.02
CA LYS A 37 8.33 -28.02 2.97
C LYS A 37 9.20 -28.35 1.76
N GLU A 38 9.20 -27.49 0.74
CA GLU A 38 9.94 -27.66 -0.50
C GLU A 38 11.11 -26.68 -0.57
N SER A 39 12.23 -27.04 0.08
CA SER A 39 13.39 -26.16 0.26
C SER A 39 13.89 -25.52 -1.04
N LYS A 40 13.82 -26.23 -2.17
CA LYS A 40 14.24 -25.69 -3.48
C LYS A 40 13.26 -24.67 -4.06
N ILE A 41 11.95 -24.89 -3.94
CA ILE A 41 10.94 -23.96 -4.45
C ILE A 41 10.87 -22.74 -3.55
N TYR A 42 10.87 -22.94 -2.24
CA TYR A 42 10.88 -21.85 -1.26
C TYR A 42 12.10 -20.92 -1.44
N GLN A 43 13.30 -21.49 -1.59
CA GLN A 43 14.50 -20.69 -1.86
C GLN A 43 14.44 -19.98 -3.21
N ARG A 44 13.80 -20.56 -4.23
CA ARG A 44 13.60 -19.87 -5.52
C ARG A 44 12.61 -18.71 -5.40
N ILE A 45 11.52 -18.86 -4.65
CA ILE A 45 10.54 -17.80 -4.42
C ILE A 45 11.15 -16.65 -3.61
N LEU A 46 11.94 -16.96 -2.58
CA LEU A 46 12.61 -15.94 -1.76
C LEU A 46 13.69 -15.18 -2.53
N ASN A 47 14.39 -15.85 -3.45
CA ASN A 47 15.44 -15.25 -4.26
C ASN A 47 14.93 -14.71 -5.62
N ASP A 48 13.61 -14.69 -5.84
CA ASP A 48 13.04 -14.09 -7.04
C ASP A 48 13.23 -12.57 -6.99
N SER A 49 13.73 -12.01 -8.10
CA SER A 49 13.90 -10.57 -8.29
C SER A 49 12.57 -9.83 -8.48
N LEU A 50 11.48 -10.57 -8.73
CA LEU A 50 10.15 -9.99 -8.94
C LEU A 50 9.38 -9.90 -7.62
N HIS A 51 9.35 -8.70 -7.05
CA HIS A 51 8.66 -8.39 -5.80
C HIS A 51 7.25 -7.83 -6.05
N HIS A 52 6.31 -8.02 -5.12
CA HIS A 52 4.92 -7.57 -5.30
C HIS A 52 4.82 -6.04 -5.43
N TYR A 53 5.70 -5.26 -4.80
CA TYR A 53 5.73 -3.80 -4.89
C TYR A 53 5.93 -3.33 -6.33
N GLN A 54 6.64 -4.12 -7.15
CA GLN A 54 6.83 -3.82 -8.58
C GLN A 54 5.51 -3.96 -9.33
N ILE A 55 4.68 -4.96 -9.00
CA ILE A 55 3.30 -5.06 -9.49
C ILE A 55 2.49 -3.83 -9.04
N GLY A 56 2.65 -3.41 -7.79
CA GLY A 56 2.03 -2.19 -7.27
C GLY A 56 2.42 -0.93 -8.06
N LEU A 57 3.70 -0.80 -8.41
CA LEU A 57 4.22 0.29 -9.23
C LEU A 57 3.63 0.26 -10.64
N LEU A 58 3.55 -0.92 -11.27
CA LEU A 58 2.94 -1.09 -12.60
C LEU A 58 1.47 -0.68 -12.60
N LEU A 59 0.70 -1.00 -11.54
CA LEU A 59 -0.70 -0.57 -11.42
C LEU A 59 -0.84 0.96 -11.35
N ILE A 60 0.06 1.63 -10.64
CA ILE A 60 0.09 3.09 -10.54
C ILE A 60 0.49 3.70 -11.89
N LEU A 61 1.54 3.20 -12.53
CA LEU A 61 2.01 3.66 -13.84
C LEU A 61 0.94 3.47 -14.91
N TYR A 62 0.29 2.30 -14.95
CA TYR A 62 -0.81 2.03 -15.86
C TYR A 62 -1.95 3.03 -15.67
N TYR A 63 -2.29 3.38 -14.43
CA TYR A 63 -3.28 4.42 -14.15
C TYR A 63 -2.84 5.81 -14.66
N LEU A 64 -1.58 6.19 -14.48
CA LEU A 64 -1.06 7.49 -14.94
C LEU A 64 -1.04 7.59 -16.47
N LEU A 65 -0.68 6.51 -17.16
CA LEU A 65 -0.59 6.45 -18.62
C LEU A 65 -1.96 6.35 -19.29
N ASN A 66 -2.95 5.74 -18.62
CA ASN A 66 -4.25 5.47 -19.22
C ASN A 66 -5.34 6.43 -18.70
N LYS A 67 -5.54 7.54 -19.43
CA LYS A 67 -6.53 8.60 -19.09
C LYS A 67 -8.00 8.15 -19.09
N LYS A 68 -8.34 6.90 -19.46
CA LYS A 68 -9.74 6.40 -19.45
C LYS A 68 -10.19 6.06 -18.02
N ARG A 69 -10.84 7.05 -17.40
CA ARG A 69 -11.22 7.22 -15.99
C ARG A 69 -12.26 6.26 -15.38
N ARG A 70 -12.39 4.98 -15.79
CA ARG A 70 -13.37 4.09 -15.12
C ARG A 70 -12.93 3.56 -13.75
N MET A 71 -11.63 3.47 -13.47
CA MET A 71 -11.10 2.96 -12.20
C MET A 71 -10.19 3.94 -11.44
N VAL A 72 -10.47 5.24 -11.57
CA VAL A 72 -9.55 6.36 -11.24
C VAL A 72 -8.87 6.26 -9.89
N TYR A 73 -9.56 5.75 -8.86
CA TYR A 73 -9.01 5.71 -7.51
C TYR A 73 -8.66 4.31 -7.03
N ARG A 74 -9.13 3.24 -7.68
CA ARG A 74 -8.94 1.86 -7.20
C ARG A 74 -7.57 1.31 -7.56
N LEU A 75 -7.15 1.46 -8.81
CA LEU A 75 -5.83 1.01 -9.28
C LEU A 75 -4.68 1.62 -8.47
N PRO A 76 -4.60 2.96 -8.30
CA PRO A 76 -3.54 3.54 -7.49
C PRO A 76 -3.65 3.18 -6.00
N ALA A 77 -4.88 3.00 -5.47
CA ALA A 77 -5.05 2.56 -4.09
C ALA A 77 -4.53 1.13 -3.87
N ILE A 78 -4.84 0.21 -4.81
CA ILE A 78 -4.34 -1.16 -4.75
C ILE A 78 -2.82 -1.16 -4.88
N GLY A 79 -2.27 -0.42 -5.84
CA GLY A 79 -0.83 -0.33 -6.03
C GLY A 79 -0.09 0.20 -4.80
N LEU A 80 -0.59 1.27 -4.18
CA LEU A 80 -0.03 1.78 -2.93
C LEU A 80 -0.17 0.80 -1.77
N GLY A 81 -1.29 0.07 -1.67
CA GLY A 81 -1.46 -0.93 -0.64
C GLY A 81 -0.44 -2.07 -0.76
N ILE A 82 -0.15 -2.53 -1.98
CA ILE A 82 0.89 -3.53 -2.22
C ILE A 82 2.28 -2.98 -1.86
N ILE A 83 2.61 -1.76 -2.32
CA ILE A 83 3.90 -1.12 -2.03
C ILE A 83 4.11 -0.92 -0.52
N PHE A 84 3.07 -0.50 0.20
CA PHE A 84 3.17 -0.33 1.65
C PHE A 84 3.39 -1.66 2.36
N GLU A 85 2.68 -2.72 1.96
CA GLU A 85 2.88 -4.04 2.58
C GLU A 85 4.30 -4.56 2.41
N GLU A 86 4.94 -4.24 1.29
CA GLU A 86 6.33 -4.60 0.99
C GLU A 86 7.34 -3.48 1.30
N PHE A 87 6.99 -2.52 2.15
CA PHE A 87 7.86 -1.37 2.40
C PHE A 87 9.27 -1.76 2.90
N ALA A 88 9.38 -2.80 3.73
CA ALA A 88 10.66 -3.34 4.18
C ALA A 88 11.52 -3.92 3.04
N VAL A 89 10.89 -4.50 2.02
CA VAL A 89 11.54 -5.03 0.81
C VAL A 89 11.97 -3.88 -0.10
N VAL A 90 11.09 -2.89 -0.30
CA VAL A 90 11.40 -1.66 -1.06
C VAL A 90 12.63 -0.96 -0.49
N LEU A 91 12.69 -0.77 0.84
CA LEU A 91 13.86 -0.20 1.49
C LEU A 91 15.09 -1.11 1.35
N GLY A 92 14.88 -2.44 1.37
CA GLY A 92 15.89 -3.45 1.05
C GLY A 92 16.60 -3.17 -0.26
N ASP A 93 15.81 -3.05 -1.32
CA ASP A 93 16.30 -2.84 -2.69
C ASP A 93 16.93 -1.46 -2.90
N LEU A 94 16.55 -0.46 -2.09
CA LEU A 94 17.20 0.86 -2.04
C LEU A 94 18.52 0.87 -1.26
N GLY A 95 18.96 -0.29 -0.75
CA GLY A 95 20.24 -0.44 -0.04
C GLY A 95 20.16 -0.36 1.48
N PHE A 96 18.96 -0.30 2.06
CA PHE A 96 18.78 -0.37 3.51
C PHE A 96 18.70 -1.83 3.98
N ASN A 97 19.30 -2.17 5.11
CA ASN A 97 19.27 -3.55 5.66
C ASN A 97 17.94 -3.88 6.38
N THR A 98 16.81 -3.73 5.67
CA THR A 98 15.45 -3.84 6.22
C THR A 98 14.71 -5.13 5.86
N THR A 99 15.18 -5.90 4.87
CA THR A 99 14.56 -7.18 4.45
C THR A 99 14.39 -8.18 5.60
N ARG A 100 15.31 -8.18 6.58
CA ARG A 100 15.22 -8.99 7.80
C ARG A 100 13.99 -8.71 8.70
N TYR A 101 13.30 -7.61 8.45
CA TYR A 101 12.09 -7.22 9.16
C TYR A 101 10.80 -7.65 8.43
N TYR A 102 10.93 -8.02 7.16
CA TYR A 102 9.80 -8.48 6.35
C TYR A 102 9.16 -9.72 6.95
N LEU A 103 7.83 -9.82 6.83
CA LEU A 103 6.96 -10.87 7.39
C LEU A 103 6.92 -10.96 8.92
N LYS A 104 7.64 -10.11 9.64
CA LYS A 104 7.50 -10.04 11.09
C LYS A 104 6.24 -9.25 11.45
N GLY A 105 5.52 -9.69 12.48
CA GLY A 105 4.24 -9.08 12.86
C GLY A 105 4.34 -7.57 13.15
N TYR A 106 5.49 -7.10 13.63
CA TYR A 106 5.71 -5.67 13.89
C TYR A 106 5.88 -4.83 12.62
N ASP A 107 6.40 -5.38 11.52
CA ASP A 107 6.53 -4.67 10.24
C ASP A 107 5.15 -4.31 9.68
N PHE A 108 4.21 -5.26 9.77
CA PHE A 108 2.81 -5.00 9.40
C PHE A 108 2.17 -3.92 10.30
N LEU A 109 2.42 -3.96 11.61
CA LEU A 109 1.89 -2.97 12.55
C LEU A 109 2.46 -1.57 12.30
N ILE A 110 3.78 -1.44 12.11
CA ILE A 110 4.45 -0.18 11.82
C ILE A 110 3.92 0.42 10.52
N THR A 111 3.84 -0.39 9.47
CA THR A 111 3.28 0.02 8.18
C THR A 111 1.81 0.45 8.33
N GLY A 112 1.01 -0.30 9.08
CA GLY A 112 -0.38 0.06 9.38
C GLY A 112 -0.49 1.42 10.07
N ILE A 113 0.33 1.69 11.09
CA ILE A 113 0.39 2.99 11.77
C ILE A 113 0.75 4.09 10.77
N PHE A 114 1.76 3.88 9.92
CA PHE A 114 2.16 4.86 8.92
C PHE A 114 1.01 5.20 7.96
N VAL A 115 0.26 4.19 7.48
CA VAL A 115 -0.90 4.41 6.60
C VAL A 115 -2.03 5.15 7.30
N ILE A 116 -2.28 4.88 8.59
CA ILE A 116 -3.27 5.63 9.39
C ILE A 116 -2.84 7.10 9.52
N LEU A 117 -1.58 7.35 9.85
CA LEU A 117 -1.06 8.71 9.97
C LEU A 117 -1.13 9.46 8.64
N PHE A 118 -0.79 8.80 7.54
CA PHE A 118 -0.92 9.35 6.20
C PHE A 118 -2.37 9.66 5.84
N TYR A 119 -3.32 8.79 6.20
CA TYR A 119 -4.76 9.05 6.05
C TYR A 119 -5.21 10.30 6.80
N ILE A 120 -4.82 10.44 8.07
CA ILE A 120 -5.15 11.61 8.91
C ILE A 120 -4.57 12.88 8.28
N PHE A 121 -3.32 12.82 7.81
CA PHE A 121 -2.66 13.93 7.14
C PHE A 121 -3.41 14.38 5.88
N ILE A 122 -3.78 13.45 5.00
CA ILE A 122 -4.54 13.76 3.78
C ILE A 122 -5.92 14.33 4.11
N LEU A 123 -6.60 13.81 5.14
CA LEU A 123 -7.87 14.38 5.60
C LEU A 123 -7.70 15.82 6.08
N ARG A 124 -6.66 16.12 6.86
CA ARG A 124 -6.36 17.48 7.32
C ARG A 124 -6.12 18.42 6.14
N LEU A 125 -5.25 18.04 5.20
CA LEU A 125 -4.99 18.84 4.00
C LEU A 125 -6.27 19.14 3.20
N HIS A 126 -7.14 18.14 3.03
CA HIS A 126 -8.41 18.32 2.32
C HIS A 126 -9.37 19.26 3.04
N ILE A 127 -9.36 19.25 4.38
CA ILE A 127 -10.15 20.17 5.20
C ILE A 127 -9.60 21.61 5.08
N LEU A 128 -8.29 21.79 5.27
CA LEU A 128 -7.60 23.08 5.12
C LEU A 128 -7.89 23.71 3.76
N LYS A 129 -7.76 22.94 2.68
CA LYS A 129 -8.05 23.42 1.31
C LYS A 129 -9.49 23.92 1.14
N ARG A 130 -10.46 23.28 1.80
CA ARG A 130 -11.87 23.74 1.74
C ARG A 130 -12.09 25.03 2.50
N LEU A 131 -11.44 25.20 3.66
CA LEU A 131 -11.56 26.41 4.46
C LEU A 131 -10.99 27.63 3.74
N VAL A 132 -9.81 27.48 3.11
CA VAL A 132 -9.20 28.54 2.29
C VAL A 132 -10.13 28.94 1.15
N LYS A 133 -10.68 27.97 0.40
CA LYS A 133 -11.60 28.26 -0.72
C LYS A 133 -12.91 28.93 -0.28
N SER A 134 -13.36 28.76 0.97
CA SER A 134 -14.56 29.43 1.47
C SER A 134 -14.33 30.85 1.98
N ALA A 135 -13.07 31.26 2.11
CA ALA A 135 -12.69 32.61 2.55
C ALA A 135 -12.38 33.55 1.36
N GLU A 136 -12.23 32.99 0.15
CA GLU A 136 -12.20 33.68 -1.14
C GLU A 136 -13.62 33.91 -1.67
#